data_AF-A0A9P6XU74-F1
#
_entry.id   AF-A0A9P6XU74-F1
#
_cell.length_a   1.000
_cell.length_b   1.000
_cell.length_c   1.000
_cell.angle_alpha   90.00
_cell.angle_beta   90.00
_cell.angle_gamma   90.00
#
_symmetry.space_group_name_H-M   'P 1'
#
loop_
_entity.id
_entity.type
_entity.pdbx_description
1 polymer ?
#
loop_
_entity_poly.entity_id
_entity_poly.type
_entity_poly.pdbx_seq_one_letter_code
_entity_poly.pdbx_strand_id
1 'polypeptide(L)'
;MGLRSLPIMLRNGYDRKLASGVIAASGTLSQIIPPSLVLIILADQLGRSIGDIYRAAMVPGFVLAGLYIAYIVIMSLLKPASAPALPEEARRFQEPNGTRGGRSLLVLMTISAVSAYFLGLWVENNTAPIDERIVVALLRWGWACCRRWPSG
;
A
#
# COMPACT_ATOMS: atom_id res chain seq x y z
N MET A 1 -3.73 -10.98 5.60
CA MET A 1 -2.31 -11.16 5.22
C MET A 1 -1.50 -11.91 6.27
N GLY A 2 -1.60 -11.57 7.56
CA GLY A 2 -0.75 -12.13 8.61
C GLY A 2 -0.63 -13.66 8.71
N LEU A 3 -1.72 -14.42 8.57
CA LEU A 3 -1.66 -15.88 8.66
C LEU A 3 -0.93 -16.56 7.49
N ARG A 4 -0.85 -15.91 6.32
CA ARG A 4 -0.08 -16.40 5.17
C ARG A 4 1.35 -15.86 5.15
N SER A 5 1.56 -14.60 5.54
CA SER A 5 2.86 -13.93 5.46
C SER A 5 3.76 -14.17 6.67
N LEU A 6 3.22 -14.33 7.87
CA LEU A 6 4.02 -14.56 9.08
C LEU A 6 4.84 -15.87 9.04
N PRO A 7 4.27 -17.04 8.67
CA PRO A 7 5.05 -18.29 8.65
C PRO A 7 6.18 -18.27 7.61
N ILE A 8 5.98 -17.62 6.47
CA ILE A 8 7.03 -17.50 5.43
C ILE A 8 8.13 -16.53 5.85
N MET A 9 7.81 -15.42 6.54
CA MET A 9 8.84 -14.50 7.06
C MET A 9 9.72 -15.17 8.12
N LEU A 10 9.13 -15.92 9.05
CA LEU A 10 9.88 -16.66 10.07
C LEU A 10 10.76 -17.77 9.47
N ARG A 11 10.29 -18.46 8.43
CA ARG A 11 11.09 -19.44 7.69
C ARG A 11 12.30 -18.82 6.98
N ASN A 12 12.20 -17.55 6.59
CA ASN A 12 13.30 -16.80 5.98
C ASN A 12 14.20 -16.08 7.00
N GLY A 13 14.06 -16.37 8.30
CA GLY A 13 14.94 -15.83 9.33
C GLY A 13 14.63 -14.39 9.77
N TYR A 14 13.46 -13.84 9.44
CA TYR A 14 13.04 -12.53 9.96
C TYR A 14 12.80 -12.58 11.47
N ASP A 15 13.15 -11.48 12.16
CA ASP A 15 12.84 -11.33 13.58
C ASP A 15 11.32 -11.33 13.80
N ARG A 16 10.87 -12.13 14.77
CA ARG A 16 9.44 -12.33 15.06
C ARG A 16 8.75 -11.03 15.46
N LYS A 17 9.41 -10.13 16.21
CA LYS A 17 8.84 -8.87 16.68
C LYS A 17 8.68 -7.89 15.51
N LEU A 18 9.68 -7.82 14.64
CA LEU A 18 9.61 -7.00 13.43
C LEU A 18 8.52 -7.50 12.48
N ALA A 19 8.49 -8.82 12.20
CA ALA A 19 7.51 -9.41 11.30
C ALA A 19 6.08 -9.23 11.79
N SER A 20 5.80 -9.53 13.07
CA SER A 20 4.46 -9.36 13.63
C SER A 20 4.05 -7.89 13.72
N GLY A 21 4.98 -7.00 14.07
CA GLY A 21 4.74 -5.55 14.13
C GLY A 21 4.38 -4.97 12.76
N VAL A 22 5.16 -5.29 11.72
CA VAL A 22 4.91 -4.89 10.32
C VAL A 22 3.56 -5.38 9.84
N ILE A 23 3.23 -6.64 10.08
CA ILE A 23 1.94 -7.22 9.70
C ILE A 23 0.79 -6.53 10.44
N ALA A 24 0.88 -6.36 11.77
CA ALA A 24 -0.17 -5.75 12.58
C ALA A 24 -0.42 -4.29 12.18
N ALA A 25 0.64 -3.48 12.05
CA ALA A 25 0.51 -2.08 11.68
C ALA A 25 0.03 -1.88 10.24
N SER A 26 0.41 -2.76 9.30
CA SER A 26 -0.12 -2.69 7.93
C SER A 26 -1.64 -2.89 7.88
N GLY A 27 -2.18 -3.71 8.79
CA GLY A 27 -3.61 -3.93 8.92
C GLY A 27 -4.35 -2.69 9.42
N THR A 28 -3.80 -1.99 10.42
CA THR A 28 -4.40 -0.76 10.96
C THR A 28 -4.24 0.44 10.03
N LEU A 29 -3.10 0.55 9.34
CA LEU A 29 -2.84 1.63 8.38
C LEU A 29 -3.79 1.56 7.18
N SER A 30 -4.12 0.35 6.72
CA SER A 30 -5.13 0.14 5.66
C SER A 30 -6.54 0.60 6.05
N GLN A 31 -6.85 0.67 7.34
CA GLN A 31 -8.16 1.14 7.81
C GLN A 31 -8.23 2.66 7.93
N ILE A 32 -7.10 3.36 7.93
CA ILE A 32 -7.02 4.82 8.03
C ILE A 32 -7.15 5.48 6.66
N ILE A 33 -6.59 4.87 5.61
CA ILE A 33 -6.62 5.43 4.24
C ILE A 33 -8.01 5.20 3.61
N PRO A 34 -8.62 6.21 2.95
CA PRO A 34 -9.93 6.07 2.31
C PRO A 34 -10.00 4.86 1.36
N PRO A 35 -11.07 4.03 1.41
CA PRO A 35 -12.37 4.22 2.05
C PRO A 35 -12.43 3.67 3.50
N SER A 36 -12.52 4.55 4.50
CA SER A 36 -12.53 4.16 5.91
C SER A 36 -13.91 4.31 6.52
N LEU A 37 -14.47 3.21 7.03
CA LEU A 37 -15.75 3.22 7.76
C LEU A 37 -15.70 4.12 9.00
N VAL A 38 -14.55 4.21 9.67
CA VAL A 38 -14.37 5.03 10.87
C VAL A 38 -14.51 6.52 10.54
N LEU A 39 -13.88 6.98 9.45
CA LEU A 39 -13.98 8.37 9.00
C LEU A 39 -15.40 8.73 8.52
N ILE A 40 -16.11 7.77 7.90
CA ILE A 40 -17.52 7.96 7.49
C ILE A 40 -18.41 8.17 8.71
N ILE A 41 -18.29 7.32 9.74
CA ILE A 41 -19.08 7.47 10.97
C ILE A 41 -18.75 8.80 11.68
N LEU A 42 -17.48 9.19 11.72
CA LEU A 42 -17.09 10.46 12.35
C LEU A 42 -17.66 11.68 11.61
N ALA A 43 -17.76 11.63 10.27
CA ALA A 43 -18.39 12.66 9.46
C ALA A 43 -19.87 12.81 9.77
N ASP A 44 -20.56 11.68 9.91
CA ASP A 44 -21.97 11.62 10.31
C ASP A 44 -22.19 12.22 11.71
N GLN A 45 -21.35 11.85 12.69
CA GLN A 45 -21.44 12.38 14.06
C GLN A 45 -21.14 13.88 14.17
N LEU A 46 -20.24 14.40 13.34
CA LEU A 46 -19.85 15.82 13.34
C LEU A 46 -20.74 16.69 12.44
N GLY A 47 -21.70 16.10 11.71
CA GLY A 47 -22.56 16.80 10.76
C GLY A 47 -21.77 17.49 9.64
N ARG A 48 -20.58 16.99 9.31
CA ARG A 48 -19.67 17.55 8.29
C ARG A 48 -19.67 16.69 7.04
N SER A 49 -19.30 17.28 5.90
CA SER A 49 -19.17 16.52 4.67
C SER A 49 -18.06 15.47 4.80
N ILE A 50 -18.30 14.27 4.26
CA ILE A 50 -17.32 13.17 4.28
C ILE A 50 -16.04 13.60 3.55
N GLY A 51 -16.18 14.39 2.48
CA GLY A 51 -15.07 14.93 1.70
C GLY A 51 -14.14 15.81 2.54
N ASP A 52 -14.68 16.72 3.36
CA ASP A 52 -13.86 17.59 4.23
C ASP A 52 -13.06 16.79 5.26
N ILE A 53 -13.67 15.73 5.83
CA ILE A 53 -12.99 14.85 6.77
C ILE A 53 -11.90 14.02 6.08
N TYR A 54 -12.15 13.52 4.87
CA TYR A 54 -11.13 12.82 4.08
C TYR A 54 -9.96 13.72 3.72
N ARG A 55 -10.23 14.97 3.34
CA ARG A 55 -9.21 15.97 3.04
C ARG A 55 -8.36 16.28 4.27
N ALA A 56 -8.97 16.41 5.44
CA ALA A 56 -8.26 16.59 6.70
C ALA A 56 -7.45 15.35 7.12
N ALA A 57 -7.93 14.13 6.82
CA ALA A 57 -7.27 12.88 7.17
C ALA A 57 -6.10 12.49 6.25
N MET A 58 -5.99 13.08 5.06
CA MET A 58 -4.90 12.76 4.12
C MET A 58 -3.51 13.06 4.67
N VAL A 59 -3.30 14.28 5.18
CA VAL A 59 -2.00 14.71 5.71
C VAL A 59 -1.51 13.78 6.83
N PRO A 60 -2.28 13.51 7.90
CA PRO A 60 -1.82 12.60 8.96
C PRO A 60 -1.65 11.16 8.45
N GLY A 61 -2.47 10.70 7.50
CA GLY A 61 -2.31 9.38 6.87
C GLY A 61 -0.97 9.21 6.16
N PHE A 62 -0.59 10.18 5.32
CA PHE A 62 0.70 10.15 4.62
C PHE A 62 1.89 10.32 5.56
N VAL A 63 1.78 11.18 6.58
CA VAL A 63 2.83 11.34 7.60
C VAL A 63 3.06 10.04 8.35
N LEU A 64 2.00 9.35 8.77
CA LEU A 64 2.09 8.07 9.46
C LEU A 64 2.69 6.98 8.55
N ALA A 65 2.25 6.91 7.29
CA ALA A 65 2.82 5.99 6.31
C ALA A 65 4.31 6.24 6.08
N GLY A 66 4.71 7.51 5.94
CA GLY A 66 6.11 7.92 5.80
C GLY A 66 6.96 7.55 7.01
N LEU A 67 6.47 7.84 8.22
CA LEU A 67 7.11 7.43 9.47
C LEU A 67 7.28 5.91 9.56
N TYR A 68 6.28 5.14 9.10
CA TYR A 68 6.35 3.68 9.11
C TYR A 68 7.40 3.13 8.14
N ILE A 69 7.44 3.66 6.92
CA ILE A 69 8.46 3.32 5.93
C ILE A 69 9.85 3.67 6.46
N ALA A 70 10.01 4.89 7.00
CA ALA A 70 11.26 5.34 7.59
C ALA A 70 11.72 4.43 8.73
N TYR A 71 10.81 4.04 9.63
CA TYR A 71 11.10 3.10 10.71
C TYR A 71 11.62 1.75 10.20
N ILE A 72 10.96 1.17 9.18
CA ILE A 72 11.40 -0.12 8.60
C ILE A 72 12.77 0.02 7.93
N VAL A 73 13.01 1.10 7.19
CA VAL A 73 14.29 1.36 6.51
C VAL A 73 15.42 1.59 7.52
N ILE A 74 15.17 2.38 8.56
CA ILE A 74 16.16 2.61 9.62
C ILE A 74 16.46 1.28 10.33
N MET A 75 15.45 0.50 10.66
CA MET A 75 15.62 -0.80 11.32
C MET A 75 16.37 -1.81 10.45
N SER A 76 16.12 -1.84 9.13
CA SER A 76 16.83 -2.73 8.21
C SER A 76 18.30 -2.35 8.04
N LEU A 77 18.64 -1.06 8.11
CA LEU A 77 20.02 -0.56 8.07
C LEU A 77 20.77 -0.80 9.38
N LEU A 78 20.14 -0.55 10.53
CA LEU A 78 20.77 -0.71 11.85
C LEU A 78 20.89 -2.17 12.28
N LYS A 79 19.93 -3.02 11.91
CA LYS A 79 19.91 -4.45 12.26
C LYS A 79 19.56 -5.29 11.02
N PRO A 80 20.49 -5.44 10.05
CA PRO A 80 20.26 -6.25 8.86
C PRO A 80 19.97 -7.72 9.20
N ALA A 81 20.42 -8.20 10.37
CA ALA A 81 20.09 -9.53 10.88
C ALA A 81 18.60 -9.73 11.22
N SER A 82 17.85 -8.65 11.49
CA SER A 82 16.41 -8.72 11.80
C SER A 82 15.51 -8.78 10.57
N ALA A 83 16.03 -8.37 9.42
CA ALA A 83 15.39 -8.44 8.11
C ALA A 83 16.40 -8.97 7.07
N PRO A 84 16.79 -10.26 7.17
CA PRO A 84 17.78 -10.84 6.26
C PRO A 84 17.28 -10.81 4.81
N ALA A 85 18.20 -10.61 3.88
CA ALA A 85 17.87 -10.64 2.46
C ALA A 85 17.37 -12.05 2.06
N LEU A 86 16.26 -12.10 1.32
CA LEU A 86 15.70 -13.39 0.86
C LEU A 86 16.73 -14.16 0.00
N PRO A 87 16.90 -15.48 0.23
CA PRO A 87 17.74 -16.33 -0.61
C PRO A 87 17.27 -16.30 -2.06
N GLU A 88 18.20 -16.50 -3.00
CA GLU A 88 17.96 -16.30 -4.45
C GLU A 88 16.80 -17.15 -4.99
N GLU A 89 16.56 -18.31 -4.37
CA GLU A 89 15.48 -19.25 -4.68
C GLU A 89 14.07 -18.73 -4.33
N ALA A 90 13.94 -17.92 -3.27
CA ALA A 90 12.67 -17.26 -2.89
C ALA A 90 12.48 -15.92 -3.60
N ARG A 91 13.52 -15.45 -4.30
CA ARG A 91 13.53 -14.25 -5.15
C ARG A 91 12.86 -14.54 -6.51
N ARG A 92 11.74 -15.28 -6.51
CA ARG A 92 10.95 -15.72 -7.69
C ARG A 92 10.20 -14.56 -8.37
N PHE A 93 10.95 -13.54 -8.76
CA PHE A 93 10.66 -12.69 -9.91
C PHE A 93 11.84 -12.75 -10.90
N GLN A 94 12.44 -13.94 -11.06
CA GLN A 94 13.32 -14.23 -12.19
C GLN A 94 12.46 -14.89 -13.27
N GLU A 95 12.14 -14.13 -14.31
CA GLU A 95 11.78 -14.69 -15.61
C GLU A 95 12.95 -15.55 -16.12
N PRO A 96 12.70 -16.58 -16.95
CA PRO A 96 13.72 -17.53 -17.43
C PRO A 96 14.92 -16.92 -18.21
N ASN A 97 15.00 -15.59 -18.36
CA ASN A 97 16.05 -14.84 -19.06
C ASN A 97 17.01 -14.06 -18.15
N GLY A 98 17.13 -14.39 -16.85
CA GLY A 98 18.19 -13.84 -15.98
C GLY A 98 18.11 -12.33 -15.68
N THR A 99 17.06 -11.63 -16.12
CA THR A 99 16.84 -10.22 -15.82
C THR A 99 15.84 -10.09 -14.69
N ARG A 100 16.21 -9.28 -13.67
CA ARG A 100 15.36 -8.95 -12.51
C ARG A 100 13.97 -8.54 -13.02
N GLY A 101 12.90 -9.23 -12.59
CA GLY A 101 11.50 -8.95 -12.94
C GLY A 101 10.98 -7.54 -12.59
N GLY A 102 11.88 -6.63 -12.22
CA GLY A 102 11.61 -5.20 -12.07
C GLY A 102 11.16 -4.53 -13.36
N ARG A 103 11.47 -5.06 -14.56
CA ARG A 103 10.92 -4.52 -15.83
C ARG A 103 9.42 -4.76 -15.96
N SER A 104 8.97 -6.00 -15.72
CA SER A 104 7.55 -6.36 -15.68
C SER A 104 6.80 -5.58 -14.58
N LEU A 105 7.41 -5.46 -13.40
CA LEU A 105 6.85 -4.69 -12.28
C LEU A 105 6.77 -3.19 -12.58
N LEU A 106 7.81 -2.59 -13.18
CA LEU A 106 7.82 -1.20 -13.61
C LEU A 106 6.78 -0.96 -14.70
N VAL A 107 6.66 -1.85 -15.68
CA VAL A 107 5.65 -1.76 -16.74
C VAL A 107 4.24 -1.84 -16.16
N LEU A 108 3.99 -2.74 -15.19
CA LEU A 108 2.69 -2.82 -14.53
C LEU A 108 2.40 -1.56 -13.70
N MET A 109 3.41 -1.04 -12.99
CA MET A 109 3.30 0.16 -12.18
C MET A 109 3.09 1.42 -13.04
N THR A 110 3.77 1.55 -14.17
CA THR A 110 3.55 2.67 -15.10
C THR A 110 2.22 2.55 -15.82
N ILE A 111 1.83 1.37 -16.30
CA ILE A 111 0.52 1.15 -16.93
C ILE A 111 -0.59 1.49 -15.95
N SER A 112 -0.52 1.02 -14.72
CA SER A 112 -1.56 1.31 -13.73
C SER A 112 -1.57 2.79 -13.31
N ALA A 113 -0.42 3.48 -13.29
CA ALA A 113 -0.34 4.91 -12.97
C ALA A 113 -0.88 5.78 -14.08
N VAL A 114 -0.52 5.45 -15.31
CA VAL A 114 -1.06 6.10 -16.50
C VAL A 114 -2.55 5.83 -16.61
N SER A 115 -3.01 4.60 -16.37
CA SER A 115 -4.44 4.26 -16.41
C SER A 115 -5.25 5.02 -15.36
N ALA A 116 -4.75 5.12 -14.12
CA ALA A 116 -5.38 5.88 -13.05
C ALA A 116 -5.40 7.39 -13.35
N TYR A 117 -4.30 7.92 -13.90
CA TYR A 117 -4.19 9.32 -14.31
C TYR A 117 -5.13 9.65 -15.47
N PHE A 118 -5.17 8.82 -16.52
CA PHE A 118 -6.01 9.03 -17.71
C PHE A 118 -7.50 8.91 -17.37
N LEU A 119 -7.89 7.93 -16.55
CA LEU A 119 -9.26 7.82 -16.03
C LEU A 119 -9.64 8.99 -15.14
N GLY A 120 -8.71 9.49 -14.31
CA GLY A 120 -8.91 10.69 -13.50
C GLY A 120 -9.03 11.97 -14.33
N LEU A 121 -8.45 12.01 -15.52
CA LEU A 121 -8.66 13.11 -16.47
C LEU A 121 -9.96 12.96 -17.28
N TRP A 122 -10.38 11.74 -17.61
CA TRP A 122 -11.57 11.46 -18.42
C TRP A 122 -12.89 11.46 -17.63
N VAL A 123 -12.88 11.03 -16.37
CA VAL A 123 -14.10 10.88 -15.55
C VAL A 123 -14.39 12.11 -14.71
N GLU A 124 -13.39 12.94 -14.47
CA GLU A 124 -13.45 14.05 -13.53
C GLU A 124 -13.62 15.36 -14.30
N ASN A 125 -14.88 15.70 -14.54
CA ASN A 125 -15.27 16.98 -15.09
C ASN A 125 -14.71 18.13 -14.22
N ASN A 126 -14.46 19.28 -14.84
CA ASN A 126 -13.53 20.35 -14.47
C ASN A 126 -13.79 21.13 -13.15
N THR A 127 -14.33 20.50 -12.10
CA THR A 127 -14.66 21.13 -10.80
C THR A 127 -14.39 20.28 -9.55
N ALA A 128 -13.93 19.03 -9.65
CA ALA A 128 -13.67 18.22 -8.45
C ALA A 128 -12.31 18.57 -7.79
N PRO A 129 -12.26 18.78 -6.46
CA PRO A 129 -11.03 19.10 -5.75
C PRO A 129 -10.05 17.91 -5.74
N ILE A 130 -8.74 18.20 -5.69
CA ILE A 130 -7.62 17.27 -5.96
C ILE A 130 -7.66 15.99 -5.08
N ASP A 131 -8.22 16.09 -3.89
CA ASP A 131 -8.37 15.01 -2.92
C ASP A 131 -9.35 13.92 -3.38
N GLU A 132 -10.46 14.30 -4.03
CA GLU A 132 -11.41 13.34 -4.58
C GLU A 132 -10.77 12.54 -5.72
N ARG A 133 -9.97 13.22 -6.55
CA ARG A 133 -9.17 12.61 -7.64
C ARG A 133 -8.21 11.55 -7.12
N ILE A 134 -7.49 11.87 -6.04
CA ILE A 134 -6.52 10.96 -5.42
C ILE A 134 -7.24 9.73 -4.82
N VAL A 135 -8.37 9.93 -4.15
CA VAL A 135 -9.15 8.82 -3.55
C VAL A 135 -9.75 7.93 -4.64
N VAL A 136 -10.36 8.50 -5.67
CA VAL A 136 -10.93 7.75 -6.80
C VAL A 136 -9.84 7.01 -7.57
N ALA A 137 -8.69 7.64 -7.80
CA ALA A 137 -7.53 6.98 -8.42
C ALA A 137 -7.01 5.81 -7.56
N LEU A 138 -6.88 5.97 -6.23
CA LEU A 138 -6.49 4.91 -5.30
C LEU A 138 -7.49 3.75 -5.28
N LEU A 139 -8.80 4.05 -5.25
CA LEU A 139 -9.86 3.05 -5.27
C LEU A 139 -9.87 2.25 -6.57
N ARG A 140 -9.74 2.94 -7.71
CA ARG A 140 -9.71 2.29 -9.04
C ARG A 140 -8.43 1.49 -9.26
N TRP A 141 -7.29 2.02 -8.82
CA TRP A 141 -6.02 1.29 -8.80
C TRP A 141 -6.13 0.04 -7.92
N GLY A 142 -6.63 0.17 -6.69
CA GLY A 142 -6.79 -0.92 -5.75
C GLY A 142 -7.67 -2.03 -6.33
N TRP A 143 -8.77 -1.68 -6.99
CA TRP A 143 -9.63 -2.63 -7.71
C TRP A 143 -8.92 -3.33 -8.87
N ALA A 144 -8.18 -2.58 -9.71
CA ALA A 144 -7.45 -3.14 -10.85
C ALA A 144 -6.34 -4.11 -10.40
N CYS A 145 -5.64 -3.76 -9.33
CA CYS A 145 -4.55 -4.57 -8.78
C CYS A 145 -5.06 -5.81 -8.03
N CYS A 146 -6.17 -5.70 -7.30
CA CYS A 146 -6.75 -6.80 -6.51
C CYS A 146 -7.36 -7.90 -7.40
N ARG A 147 -8.00 -7.55 -8.52
CA ARG A 147 -8.57 -8.56 -9.44
C ARG A 147 -7.53 -9.40 -10.18
N ARG A 148 -6.28 -8.94 -10.28
CA ARG A 148 -5.22 -9.62 -11.05
C ARG A 148 -4.34 -10.53 -10.18
N TRP A 149 -4.53 -10.56 -8.86
CA TRP A 149 -3.74 -11.41 -7.98
C TRP A 149 -4.25 -12.87 -8.06
N PRO A 150 -3.49 -13.81 -8.64
CA PRO A 150 -3.91 -15.21 -8.68
C PRO A 150 -3.92 -15.73 -7.25
N SER A 151 -5.03 -16.35 -6.85
CA SER A 151 -5.13 -17.14 -5.62
C SER A 151 -4.27 -18.40 -5.77
N GLY A 152 -2.97 -18.26 -5.52
CA GLY A 152 -2.04 -19.36 -5.23
C GLY A 152 -1.97 -19.62 -3.73
#